data_AF-A0A9P0EL32-F1
#
_entry.id   AF-A0A9P0EL32-F1
#
_cell.length_a   1.000
_cell.length_b   1.000
_cell.length_c   1.000
_cell.angle_alpha   90.00
_cell.angle_beta   90.00
_cell.angle_gamma   90.00
#
_symmetry.space_group_name_H-M   'P 1'
#
loop_
_entity.id
_entity.type
_entity.pdbx_description
1 polymer ?
#
loop_
_entity_poly.entity_id
_entity_poly.type
_entity_poly.pdbx_seq_one_letter_code
_entity_poly.pdbx_strand_id
1 'polypeptide(L)'
;MTDCASLITTTQTRLLQPTLQLHQATTKAPSIPPIDQDFARLAASEALRLLSASLETLVHVTGDIPPTPPPRSPTDPQMSGLQAEKDIIARSRRSSPAPGQADSRVHHNKPRSQDKIDDVSVDRSRKGNTQQPEIDGVRLKSPSPRAPEHVIISGDSRPLNTQHSAITRKFYSKLEPPITITQYLLRLHQFCPMSTAVYIATSLYIHRLAVEQCAIHVTRRNVHRLVLAGLRVATKALEDLAYPHSKVAKVGGVSEAELARLEISFCFLAGFELVIGEEMLRTHCEVLKEKSDEATKRQKASDEKVLELRMANNPNGVQES
;
A
#
# COMPACT_ATOMS: atom_id res chain seq x y z
N MET A 1 -40.17 98.73 -18.61
CA MET A 1 -38.88 98.36 -18.01
C MET A 1 -38.87 96.85 -17.86
N THR A 2 -37.73 96.19 -18.17
CA THR A 2 -37.39 94.77 -17.92
C THR A 2 -38.36 93.67 -18.36
N ASP A 3 -37.93 92.56 -18.97
CA ASP A 3 -36.79 92.37 -19.87
C ASP A 3 -37.02 91.10 -20.72
N CYS A 4 -36.32 90.95 -21.84
CA CYS A 4 -36.58 89.86 -22.78
C CYS A 4 -35.86 88.55 -22.46
N ALA A 5 -36.51 87.43 -22.81
CA ALA A 5 -35.95 86.09 -22.68
C ALA A 5 -35.21 85.62 -23.95
N SER A 6 -34.39 84.58 -23.77
CA SER A 6 -33.65 83.81 -24.78
C SER A 6 -32.47 84.50 -25.49
N LEU A 7 -31.29 83.87 -25.41
CA LEU A 7 -30.63 83.27 -26.58
C LEU A 7 -29.48 82.32 -26.19
N ILE A 8 -29.35 81.29 -27.02
CA ILE A 8 -28.49 80.10 -26.98
C ILE A 8 -27.01 80.46 -27.16
N THR A 9 -26.04 79.69 -26.59
CA THR A 9 -24.84 79.22 -27.33
C THR A 9 -24.06 78.10 -26.60
N THR A 10 -23.60 77.14 -27.41
CA THR A 10 -22.77 75.95 -27.14
C THR A 10 -21.43 76.20 -26.43
N THR A 11 -20.99 75.25 -25.60
CA THR A 11 -19.57 74.84 -25.55
C THR A 11 -19.46 73.36 -25.12
N GLN A 12 -18.59 72.58 -25.79
CA GLN A 12 -18.57 71.12 -25.70
C GLN A 12 -17.27 70.62 -25.05
N THR A 13 -17.35 70.13 -23.81
CA THR A 13 -16.16 69.65 -23.07
C THR A 13 -15.72 68.27 -23.56
N ARG A 14 -14.48 68.19 -24.04
CA ARG A 14 -13.92 67.05 -24.77
C ARG A 14 -13.37 65.96 -23.83
N LEU A 15 -14.17 64.93 -23.53
CA LEU A 15 -13.64 63.70 -22.94
C LEU A 15 -12.85 62.90 -23.98
N LEU A 16 -11.60 62.58 -23.66
CA LEU A 16 -10.73 61.73 -24.49
C LEU A 16 -10.75 60.30 -23.93
N GLN A 17 -11.35 59.36 -24.68
CA GLN A 17 -11.12 57.94 -24.46
C GLN A 17 -9.83 57.50 -25.19
N PRO A 18 -8.87 56.85 -24.51
CA PRO A 18 -7.79 56.15 -25.21
C PRO A 18 -8.32 54.83 -25.80
N THR A 19 -8.50 54.79 -27.12
CA THR A 19 -8.95 53.59 -27.83
C THR A 19 -7.88 52.50 -27.80
N LEU A 20 -8.11 51.42 -27.03
CA LEU A 20 -7.30 50.21 -27.14
C LEU A 20 -7.64 49.46 -28.43
N GLN A 21 -6.86 49.69 -29.49
CA GLN A 21 -6.97 48.95 -30.74
C GLN A 21 -6.51 47.50 -30.57
N LEU A 22 -7.48 46.58 -30.54
CA LEU A 22 -7.25 45.13 -30.53
C LEU A 22 -6.57 44.67 -31.83
N HIS A 23 -5.24 44.67 -31.84
CA HIS A 23 -4.46 44.11 -32.93
C HIS A 23 -4.59 42.58 -32.91
N GLN A 24 -5.19 42.01 -33.96
CA GLN A 24 -5.30 40.56 -34.14
C GLN A 24 -3.94 39.95 -34.51
N ALA A 25 -3.08 39.78 -33.52
CA ALA A 25 -1.86 39.00 -33.67
C ALA A 25 -2.21 37.51 -33.83
N THR A 26 -2.15 37.00 -35.06
CA THR A 26 -2.39 35.58 -35.43
C THR A 26 -1.25 34.67 -34.95
N THR A 27 -0.99 34.69 -33.65
CA THR A 27 -0.03 33.83 -32.98
C THR A 27 -0.57 32.40 -32.97
N LYS A 28 -0.10 31.61 -33.95
CA LYS A 28 -0.36 30.18 -34.04
C LYS A 28 0.24 29.50 -32.80
N ALA A 29 -0.61 29.22 -31.81
CA ALA A 29 -0.19 28.61 -30.55
C ALA A 29 0.61 27.32 -30.83
N PRO A 30 1.69 27.05 -30.08
CA PRO A 30 2.46 25.82 -30.25
C PRO A 30 1.52 24.64 -29.97
N SER A 31 1.26 23.83 -30.99
CA SER A 31 0.45 22.63 -30.86
C SER A 31 1.19 21.66 -29.95
N ILE A 32 0.72 21.54 -28.71
CA ILE A 32 1.08 20.44 -27.82
C ILE A 32 0.88 19.15 -28.64
N PRO A 33 1.92 18.32 -28.85
CA PRO A 33 1.74 17.07 -29.57
C PRO A 33 0.67 16.26 -28.81
N PRO A 34 -0.28 15.61 -29.50
CA PRO A 34 -1.38 14.93 -28.83
C PRO A 34 -0.80 13.89 -27.87
N ILE A 35 -0.96 14.13 -26.56
CA ILE A 35 -0.50 13.23 -25.51
C ILE A 35 -1.07 11.86 -25.84
N ASP A 36 -0.18 10.89 -26.05
CA ASP A 36 -0.51 9.66 -26.76
C ASP A 36 -1.68 8.94 -26.06
N GLN A 37 -2.81 8.91 -26.77
CA GLN A 37 -4.14 8.75 -26.16
C GLN A 37 -4.45 7.31 -25.76
N ASP A 38 -3.68 6.34 -26.23
CA ASP A 38 -3.99 4.91 -26.07
C ASP A 38 -3.61 4.35 -24.69
N PHE A 39 -2.88 5.12 -23.87
CA PHE A 39 -2.82 4.90 -22.42
C PHE A 39 -4.08 5.44 -21.72
N ALA A 40 -4.54 6.65 -22.08
CA ALA A 40 -5.69 7.31 -21.47
C ALA A 40 -7.04 6.64 -21.79
N ARG A 41 -7.13 5.91 -22.90
CA ARG A 41 -8.33 5.15 -23.32
C ARG A 41 -8.47 3.78 -22.65
N LEU A 42 -7.42 3.24 -22.03
CA LEU A 42 -7.44 1.89 -21.48
C LEU A 42 -8.34 1.81 -20.25
N ALA A 43 -9.44 1.05 -20.36
CA ALA A 43 -10.37 0.85 -19.25
C ALA A 43 -9.72 0.10 -18.07
N ALA A 44 -10.04 0.50 -16.85
CA ALA A 44 -9.49 -0.13 -15.65
C ALA A 44 -9.81 -1.64 -15.55
N SER A 45 -10.97 -2.07 -16.06
CA SER A 45 -11.36 -3.48 -16.16
C SER A 45 -10.57 -4.28 -17.23
N GLU A 46 -9.82 -3.60 -18.10
CA GLU A 46 -8.92 -4.18 -19.09
C GLU A 46 -7.49 -4.27 -18.54
N ALA A 47 -7.00 -3.19 -17.93
CA ALA A 47 -5.74 -3.23 -17.16
C ALA A 47 -5.77 -4.30 -16.06
N LEU A 48 -6.93 -4.53 -15.44
CA LEU A 48 -7.18 -5.64 -14.52
C LEU A 48 -7.01 -7.02 -15.17
N ARG A 49 -7.49 -7.19 -16.42
CA ARG A 49 -7.34 -8.44 -17.18
C ARG A 49 -5.87 -8.66 -17.59
N LEU A 50 -5.18 -7.60 -18.03
CA LEU A 50 -3.74 -7.63 -18.31
C LEU A 50 -2.91 -7.99 -17.07
N LEU A 51 -3.25 -7.42 -15.91
CA LEU A 51 -2.65 -7.81 -14.62
C LEU A 51 -2.90 -9.28 -14.30
N SER A 52 -4.14 -9.78 -14.46
CA SER A 52 -4.43 -11.20 -14.16
C SER A 52 -3.70 -12.16 -15.10
N ALA A 53 -3.68 -11.89 -16.40
CA ALA A 53 -2.97 -12.71 -17.38
C ALA A 53 -1.45 -12.73 -17.10
N SER A 54 -0.86 -11.59 -16.71
CA SER A 54 0.53 -11.49 -16.26
C SER A 54 0.80 -12.38 -15.04
N LEU A 55 -0.06 -12.31 -14.01
CA LEU A 55 0.08 -13.12 -12.80
C LEU A 55 -0.15 -14.62 -13.05
N GLU A 56 -1.14 -14.98 -13.86
CA GLU A 56 -1.41 -16.37 -14.26
C GLU A 56 -0.23 -16.95 -15.08
N THR A 57 0.40 -16.12 -15.93
CA THR A 57 1.65 -16.49 -16.64
C THR A 57 2.82 -16.70 -15.67
N LEU A 58 3.04 -15.78 -14.71
CA LEU A 58 4.12 -15.93 -13.71
C LEU A 58 3.93 -17.17 -12.83
N VAL A 59 2.69 -17.50 -12.45
CA VAL A 59 2.35 -18.73 -11.73
C VAL A 59 2.61 -19.97 -12.58
N HIS A 60 2.26 -19.95 -13.86
CA HIS A 60 2.51 -21.08 -14.78
C HIS A 60 4.01 -21.33 -15.00
N VAL A 61 4.79 -20.28 -15.21
CA VAL A 61 6.26 -20.37 -15.39
C VAL A 61 6.97 -20.82 -14.11
N THR A 62 6.49 -20.42 -12.93
CA THR A 62 7.07 -20.82 -11.64
C THR A 62 6.78 -22.28 -11.29
N GLY A 63 5.62 -22.80 -11.68
CA GLY A 63 5.17 -24.15 -11.36
C GLY A 63 4.88 -24.39 -9.87
N ASP A 64 4.56 -25.63 -9.53
CA ASP A 64 4.28 -26.04 -8.14
C ASP A 64 5.57 -26.29 -7.36
N ILE A 65 6.21 -25.21 -6.93
CA ILE A 65 7.29 -25.28 -5.93
C ILE A 65 6.69 -25.86 -4.62
N PRO A 66 7.14 -27.03 -4.15
CA PRO A 66 6.59 -27.64 -2.94
C PRO A 66 6.89 -26.74 -1.73
N PRO A 67 6.00 -26.71 -0.71
CA PRO A 67 6.22 -25.92 0.49
C PRO A 67 7.57 -26.31 1.11
N THR A 68 8.49 -25.34 1.19
CA THR A 68 9.83 -25.56 1.78
C THR A 68 9.66 -26.23 3.14
N PRO A 69 10.22 -27.43 3.36
CA PRO A 69 9.99 -28.15 4.61
C PRO A 69 10.52 -27.32 5.80
N PRO A 70 9.94 -27.49 7.00
CA PRO A 70 10.47 -26.84 8.19
C PRO A 70 11.95 -27.18 8.35
N PRO A 71 12.80 -26.22 8.76
CA PRO A 71 14.24 -26.43 8.84
C PRO A 71 14.54 -27.63 9.75
N ARG A 72 15.22 -28.64 9.18
CA ARG A 72 15.53 -29.91 9.86
C ARG A 72 16.72 -29.82 10.81
N SER A 73 17.42 -28.68 10.84
CA SER A 73 18.39 -28.35 11.87
C SER A 73 17.71 -28.36 13.24
N PRO A 74 18.23 -29.09 14.24
CA PRO A 74 17.80 -28.92 15.62
C PRO A 74 17.84 -27.45 16.03
N THR A 75 16.95 -27.05 16.93
CA THR A 75 17.09 -25.73 17.58
C THR A 75 18.41 -25.73 18.33
N ASP A 76 19.28 -24.78 18.00
CA ASP A 76 20.58 -24.61 18.64
C ASP A 76 20.39 -24.59 20.17
N PRO A 77 21.09 -25.45 20.96
CA PRO A 77 20.78 -25.65 22.37
C PRO A 77 20.85 -24.38 23.21
N GLN A 78 21.56 -23.33 22.78
CA GLN A 78 21.56 -22.03 23.47
C GLN A 78 20.19 -21.31 23.45
N MET A 79 19.25 -21.65 22.55
CA MET A 79 17.90 -21.07 22.52
C MET A 79 16.87 -21.77 23.44
N SER A 80 17.28 -22.74 24.27
CA SER A 80 16.37 -23.44 25.21
C SER A 80 15.59 -22.48 26.13
N GLY A 81 16.20 -21.37 26.56
CA GLY A 81 15.57 -20.38 27.43
C GLY A 81 14.35 -19.70 26.80
N LEU A 82 14.39 -19.40 25.49
CA LEU A 82 13.31 -18.69 24.79
C LEU A 82 12.04 -19.54 24.63
N GLN A 83 12.18 -20.87 24.54
CA GLN A 83 11.02 -21.75 24.50
C GLN A 83 10.40 -21.92 25.90
N ALA A 84 11.22 -22.00 26.96
CA ALA A 84 10.73 -21.94 28.33
C ALA A 84 10.00 -20.62 28.65
N GLU A 85 10.57 -19.48 28.26
CA GLU A 85 9.96 -18.15 28.42
C GLU A 85 8.62 -18.02 27.67
N LYS A 86 8.56 -18.53 26.44
CA LYS A 86 7.32 -18.58 25.65
C LYS A 86 6.24 -19.43 26.33
N ASP A 87 6.61 -20.52 27.00
CA ASP A 87 5.68 -21.34 27.79
C ASP A 87 5.31 -20.69 29.14
N ILE A 88 6.16 -19.83 29.70
CA ILE A 88 5.83 -18.98 30.86
C ILE A 88 4.82 -17.91 30.45
N ILE A 89 5.02 -17.22 29.31
CA ILE A 89 4.09 -16.25 28.74
C ILE A 89 2.75 -16.90 28.39
N ALA A 90 2.76 -18.13 27.87
CA ALA A 90 1.54 -18.90 27.58
C ALA A 90 0.75 -19.28 28.84
N ARG A 91 1.41 -19.58 29.97
CA ARG A 91 0.77 -19.78 31.28
C ARG A 91 0.24 -18.47 31.86
N SER A 92 1.04 -17.40 31.82
CA SER A 92 0.67 -16.05 32.28
C SER A 92 -0.64 -15.56 31.64
N ARG A 93 -0.83 -15.77 30.34
CA ARG A 93 -2.07 -15.41 29.63
C ARG A 93 -3.28 -16.31 29.92
N ARG A 94 -3.11 -17.43 30.64
CA ARG A 94 -4.22 -18.27 31.15
C ARG A 94 -4.61 -17.92 32.59
N SER A 95 -3.78 -17.19 33.33
CA SER A 95 -4.03 -16.81 34.74
C SER A 95 -4.66 -15.42 34.93
N SER A 96 -4.99 -14.70 33.86
CA SER A 96 -5.76 -13.44 33.93
C SER A 96 -7.26 -13.75 33.94
N PRO A 97 -8.02 -13.41 35.00
CA PRO A 97 -9.49 -13.51 34.98
C PRO A 97 -10.09 -12.54 33.95
N ALA A 98 -11.18 -12.94 33.32
CA ALA A 98 -11.96 -12.03 32.47
C ALA A 98 -12.71 -10.99 33.35
N PRO A 99 -12.92 -9.75 32.85
CA PRO A 99 -13.71 -8.74 33.56
C PRO A 99 -15.20 -9.15 33.59
N GLY A 100 -15.60 -9.79 34.69
CA GLY A 100 -16.97 -10.21 34.96
C GLY A 100 -17.76 -9.19 35.78
N GLN A 101 -19.01 -9.01 35.39
CA GLN A 101 -20.07 -8.19 36.01
C GLN A 101 -19.98 -8.05 37.55
N ALA A 102 -20.06 -6.80 38.03
CA ALA A 102 -20.36 -6.48 39.42
C ALA A 102 -21.72 -5.76 39.46
N ASP A 103 -22.76 -6.46 39.92
CA ASP A 103 -24.09 -5.89 40.11
C ASP A 103 -24.32 -5.47 41.57
N SER A 104 -25.37 -4.68 41.80
CA SER A 104 -25.56 -3.87 43.00
C SER A 104 -25.96 -4.66 44.24
N ARG A 105 -25.35 -4.34 45.41
CA ARG A 105 -26.07 -4.20 46.69
C ARG A 105 -25.27 -3.50 47.79
N VAL A 106 -26.01 -2.92 48.74
CA VAL A 106 -25.54 -2.05 49.83
C VAL A 106 -25.64 -2.79 51.16
N HIS A 107 -24.66 -2.60 52.05
CA HIS A 107 -24.93 -2.57 53.49
C HIS A 107 -23.94 -1.66 54.25
N HIS A 108 -24.21 -1.45 55.53
CA HIS A 108 -23.79 -0.28 56.31
C HIS A 108 -23.12 -0.74 57.62
N ASN A 109 -22.02 -0.09 58.04
CA ASN A 109 -21.90 0.55 59.38
C ASN A 109 -20.48 1.06 59.72
N LYS A 110 -20.45 2.19 60.44
CA LYS A 110 -19.34 2.79 61.24
C LYS A 110 -19.65 2.52 62.75
N PRO A 111 -18.95 3.08 63.77
CA PRO A 111 -17.73 3.91 63.84
C PRO A 111 -16.55 3.13 64.50
N ARG A 112 -15.38 3.66 64.94
CA ARG A 112 -14.86 4.97 65.46
C ARG A 112 -13.31 4.97 65.24
N SER A 113 -12.40 5.90 65.60
CA SER A 113 -12.31 7.12 66.45
C SER A 113 -11.22 8.11 65.95
N GLN A 114 -11.09 9.23 66.68
CA GLN A 114 -9.91 10.07 67.05
C GLN A 114 -8.51 9.38 67.05
N ASP A 115 -7.35 10.07 66.99
CA ASP A 115 -6.97 11.52 67.01
C ASP A 115 -5.63 11.73 66.19
N LYS A 116 -5.31 12.86 65.54
CA LYS A 116 -4.61 14.12 65.98
C LYS A 116 -3.21 13.90 66.62
N ILE A 117 -2.15 14.72 66.43
CA ILE A 117 -2.00 16.13 65.95
C ILE A 117 -0.53 16.43 65.48
N ASP A 118 -0.32 17.45 64.61
CA ASP A 118 0.81 18.40 64.30
C ASP A 118 2.32 18.02 64.53
N ASP A 119 3.39 18.74 64.10
CA ASP A 119 3.62 20.00 63.35
C ASP A 119 4.96 19.98 62.54
N VAL A 120 5.29 21.07 61.81
CA VAL A 120 6.43 21.31 60.91
C VAL A 120 7.73 21.74 61.61
N SER A 121 8.89 21.45 61.00
CA SER A 121 10.08 22.33 61.14
C SER A 121 10.98 22.33 59.90
N VAL A 122 11.72 23.42 59.67
CA VAL A 122 12.56 23.69 58.49
C VAL A 122 13.77 24.53 58.88
N ASP A 123 15.00 24.13 58.53
CA ASP A 123 16.04 25.08 58.12
C ASP A 123 17.13 24.45 57.20
N ARG A 124 18.04 25.30 56.72
CA ARG A 124 18.98 25.14 55.60
C ARG A 124 20.39 24.75 56.06
N SER A 125 21.17 24.13 55.16
CA SER A 125 22.31 24.82 54.48
C SER A 125 23.36 23.87 53.91
N ARG A 126 23.72 24.04 52.63
CA ARG A 126 24.96 24.75 52.21
C ARG A 126 24.96 24.98 50.69
N LYS A 127 25.64 26.03 50.19
CA LYS A 127 25.83 26.28 48.75
C LYS A 127 27.24 25.88 48.29
N GLY A 128 27.33 25.40 47.04
CA GLY A 128 28.49 25.53 46.16
C GLY A 128 27.99 26.14 44.84
N ASN A 129 28.76 27.03 44.20
CA ASN A 129 28.23 27.89 43.14
C ASN A 129 29.26 28.14 42.03
N THR A 130 28.81 28.12 40.77
CA THR A 130 29.53 28.69 39.62
C THR A 130 28.50 29.14 38.60
N GLN A 131 28.70 30.33 38.02
CA GLN A 131 27.69 31.03 37.21
C GLN A 131 27.96 30.90 35.71
N GLN A 132 26.91 31.06 34.91
CA GLN A 132 26.98 31.43 33.49
C GLN A 132 26.14 32.69 33.29
N PRO A 133 26.54 33.62 32.39
CA PRO A 133 25.79 34.84 32.11
C PRO A 133 24.56 34.57 31.22
N GLU A 134 23.50 35.35 31.41
CA GLU A 134 22.32 35.38 30.53
C GLU A 134 22.41 36.59 29.57
N ILE A 135 22.03 36.37 28.31
CA ILE A 135 21.67 37.41 27.33
C ILE A 135 20.54 36.87 26.43
N ASP A 136 19.63 37.75 26.02
CA ASP A 136 18.54 37.55 25.04
C ASP A 136 17.58 36.36 25.26
N GLY A 137 17.27 36.01 26.51
CA GLY A 137 15.98 35.43 26.93
C GLY A 137 15.63 34.00 26.48
N VAL A 138 16.37 33.41 25.53
CA VAL A 138 16.14 32.06 25.02
C VAL A 138 16.95 31.06 25.84
N ARG A 139 16.32 30.45 26.84
CA ARG A 139 16.95 29.42 27.67
C ARG A 139 17.12 28.10 26.91
N LEU A 140 18.18 27.99 26.11
CA LEU A 140 18.61 26.74 25.50
C LEU A 140 18.81 25.68 26.58
N LYS A 141 17.94 24.67 26.59
CA LYS A 141 18.00 23.57 27.55
C LYS A 141 19.15 22.65 27.16
N SER A 142 20.17 22.58 28.01
CA SER A 142 21.30 21.66 27.83
C SER A 142 20.79 20.22 27.64
N PRO A 143 21.45 19.42 26.80
CA PRO A 143 20.96 18.09 26.45
C PRO A 143 20.89 17.21 27.70
N SER A 144 19.70 16.72 28.00
CA SER A 144 19.50 15.66 28.99
C SER A 144 20.28 14.42 28.54
N PRO A 145 21.06 13.74 29.41
CA PRO A 145 21.77 12.51 29.08
C PRO A 145 20.82 11.29 28.98
N ARG A 146 19.62 11.51 28.45
CA ARG A 146 18.56 10.54 28.16
C ARG A 146 17.71 11.01 26.96
N ALA A 147 18.36 11.32 25.85
CA ALA A 147 17.78 10.88 24.59
C ALA A 147 17.93 9.35 24.53
N PRO A 148 16.97 8.58 23.98
CA PRO A 148 17.28 7.23 23.55
C PRO A 148 18.39 7.34 22.50
N GLU A 149 19.50 6.64 22.71
CA GLU A 149 20.56 6.56 21.72
C GLU A 149 19.95 6.05 20.41
N HIS A 150 20.34 6.68 19.30
CA HIS A 150 20.00 6.19 17.97
C HIS A 150 20.81 4.91 17.74
N VAL A 151 20.25 3.79 18.20
CA VAL A 151 20.85 2.46 18.07
C VAL A 151 21.09 2.20 16.60
N ILE A 152 22.35 2.23 16.20
CA ILE A 152 22.78 1.82 14.86
C ILE A 152 22.68 0.29 14.85
N ILE A 153 21.53 -0.24 14.42
CA ILE A 153 21.22 -1.67 14.38
C ILE A 153 22.06 -2.34 13.27
N SER A 154 23.35 -2.54 13.56
CA SER A 154 24.32 -3.16 12.65
C SER A 154 24.85 -4.49 13.20
N GLY A 155 25.04 -4.60 14.53
CA GLY A 155 25.59 -5.80 15.18
C GLY A 155 24.77 -7.07 14.98
N ASP A 156 23.47 -7.05 15.34
CA ASP A 156 22.62 -8.25 15.37
C ASP A 156 21.81 -8.49 14.09
N SER A 157 22.24 -7.90 12.95
CA SER A 157 21.51 -8.03 11.69
C SER A 157 21.58 -9.48 11.15
N ARG A 158 20.45 -10.18 11.16
CA ARG A 158 20.36 -11.54 10.59
C ARG A 158 20.79 -11.49 9.11
N PRO A 159 21.48 -12.52 8.58
CA PRO A 159 21.93 -12.52 7.19
C PRO A 159 20.77 -12.25 6.23
N LEU A 160 20.99 -11.40 5.23
CA LEU A 160 19.94 -10.79 4.41
C LEU A 160 18.93 -11.82 3.86
N ASN A 161 19.40 -12.96 3.35
CA ASN A 161 18.56 -14.05 2.86
C ASN A 161 17.58 -14.60 3.93
N THR A 162 18.01 -14.67 5.21
CA THR A 162 17.12 -15.05 6.32
C THR A 162 16.02 -14.00 6.56
N GLN A 163 16.36 -12.70 6.52
CA GLN A 163 15.36 -11.63 6.63
C GLN A 163 14.38 -11.67 5.46
N HIS A 164 14.91 -11.75 4.24
CA HIS A 164 14.17 -11.81 2.99
C HIS A 164 13.19 -13.01 2.95
N SER A 165 13.66 -14.19 3.38
CA SER A 165 12.80 -15.38 3.51
C SER A 165 11.69 -15.20 4.56
N ALA A 166 11.89 -14.40 5.60
CA ALA A 166 10.89 -14.12 6.63
C ALA A 166 9.82 -13.12 6.17
N ILE A 167 10.16 -12.24 5.23
CA ILE A 167 9.26 -11.28 4.57
C ILE A 167 8.45 -12.00 3.48
N THR A 168 9.10 -12.71 2.55
CA THR A 168 8.41 -13.48 1.50
C THR A 168 7.43 -14.52 2.06
N ARG A 169 7.75 -15.17 3.19
CA ARG A 169 6.83 -16.06 3.92
C ARG A 169 5.50 -15.41 4.38
N LYS A 170 5.39 -14.07 4.46
CA LYS A 170 4.11 -13.40 4.82
C LYS A 170 3.06 -13.53 3.71
N PHE A 171 3.49 -13.67 2.46
CA PHE A 171 2.60 -13.78 1.30
C PHE A 171 2.07 -15.20 1.08
N TYR A 172 2.60 -16.23 1.73
CA TYR A 172 2.13 -17.61 1.53
C TYR A 172 0.88 -17.93 2.37
N SER A 173 -0.22 -18.26 1.69
CA SER A 173 -1.39 -18.90 2.29
C SER A 173 -1.07 -20.34 2.72
N LYS A 174 -1.82 -20.86 3.70
CA LYS A 174 -1.70 -22.26 4.13
C LYS A 174 -1.97 -23.23 2.97
N LEU A 175 -3.12 -23.05 2.32
CA LEU A 175 -3.56 -23.76 1.12
C LEU A 175 -3.69 -22.77 -0.05
N GLU A 176 -3.87 -23.26 -1.27
CA GLU A 176 -4.29 -22.43 -2.41
C GLU A 176 -5.71 -21.88 -2.16
N PRO A 177 -5.96 -20.57 -2.39
CA PRO A 177 -7.32 -20.02 -2.30
C PRO A 177 -8.21 -20.59 -3.43
N PRO A 178 -9.45 -21.03 -3.14
CA PRO A 178 -10.34 -21.67 -4.14
C PRO A 178 -10.98 -20.68 -5.13
N ILE A 179 -10.51 -19.43 -5.17
CA ILE A 179 -10.97 -18.36 -6.07
C ILE A 179 -9.84 -18.06 -7.06
N THR A 180 -10.15 -17.93 -8.34
CA THR A 180 -9.12 -17.59 -9.36
C THR A 180 -8.59 -16.16 -9.15
N ILE A 181 -7.39 -15.88 -9.68
CA ILE A 181 -6.80 -14.53 -9.61
C ILE A 181 -7.73 -13.53 -10.30
N THR A 182 -8.24 -13.87 -11.49
CA THR A 182 -9.22 -13.07 -12.23
C THR A 182 -10.47 -12.75 -11.39
N GLN A 183 -11.11 -13.75 -10.75
CA GLN A 183 -12.29 -13.52 -9.90
C GLN A 183 -11.97 -12.69 -8.65
N TYR A 184 -10.80 -12.89 -8.04
CA TYR A 184 -10.37 -12.14 -6.86
C TYR A 184 -10.11 -10.66 -7.19
N LEU A 185 -9.50 -10.38 -8.34
CA LEU A 185 -9.31 -9.02 -8.86
C LEU A 185 -10.64 -8.36 -9.21
N LEU A 186 -11.56 -9.06 -9.90
CA LEU A 186 -12.89 -8.54 -10.20
C LEU A 186 -13.68 -8.18 -8.93
N ARG A 187 -13.61 -9.02 -7.89
CA ARG A 187 -14.16 -8.72 -6.55
C ARG A 187 -13.53 -7.46 -5.94
N LEU A 188 -12.22 -7.31 -6.02
CA LEU A 188 -11.53 -6.11 -5.52
C LEU A 188 -12.02 -4.86 -6.28
N HIS A 189 -12.08 -4.91 -7.61
CA HIS A 189 -12.57 -3.81 -8.46
C HIS A 189 -14.04 -3.46 -8.22
N GLN A 190 -14.91 -4.44 -7.97
CA GLN A 190 -16.34 -4.21 -7.73
C GLN A 190 -16.61 -3.37 -6.47
N PHE A 191 -15.87 -3.62 -5.39
CA PHE A 191 -16.08 -2.94 -4.10
C PHE A 191 -15.10 -1.79 -3.84
N CYS A 192 -13.91 -1.86 -4.44
CA CYS A 192 -12.84 -0.86 -4.39
C CYS A 192 -12.27 -0.67 -5.81
N PRO A 193 -13.00 0.00 -6.72
CA PRO A 193 -12.49 0.30 -8.06
C PRO A 193 -11.27 1.21 -7.97
N MET A 194 -10.20 0.82 -8.66
CA MET A 194 -8.94 1.55 -8.75
C MET A 194 -8.73 2.03 -10.19
N SER A 195 -7.87 3.02 -10.39
CA SER A 195 -7.49 3.51 -11.70
C SER A 195 -6.74 2.46 -12.53
N THR A 196 -6.77 2.64 -13.86
CA THR A 196 -5.96 1.90 -14.84
C THR A 196 -4.47 1.88 -14.43
N ALA A 197 -3.95 3.02 -13.97
CA ALA A 197 -2.57 3.18 -13.52
C ALA A 197 -2.20 2.21 -12.38
N VAL A 198 -3.07 2.03 -11.37
CA VAL A 198 -2.81 1.15 -10.23
C VAL A 198 -2.69 -0.33 -10.64
N TYR A 199 -3.49 -0.80 -11.59
CA TYR A 199 -3.41 -2.18 -12.07
C TYR A 199 -2.11 -2.43 -12.88
N ILE A 200 -1.74 -1.52 -13.78
CA ILE A 200 -0.49 -1.63 -14.54
C ILE A 200 0.74 -1.48 -13.62
N ALA A 201 0.72 -0.54 -12.68
CA ALA A 201 1.79 -0.34 -11.68
C ALA A 201 1.96 -1.57 -10.78
N THR A 202 0.87 -2.20 -10.35
CA THR A 202 0.93 -3.45 -9.58
C THR A 202 1.57 -4.57 -10.40
N SER A 203 1.28 -4.64 -11.71
CA SER A 203 1.94 -5.58 -12.61
C SER A 203 3.44 -5.29 -12.72
N LEU A 204 3.84 -4.02 -12.82
CA LEU A 204 5.25 -3.60 -12.87
C LEU A 204 6.00 -3.94 -11.58
N TYR A 205 5.44 -3.62 -10.41
CA TYR A 205 6.05 -3.97 -9.12
C TYR A 205 6.22 -5.48 -8.96
N ILE A 206 5.21 -6.29 -9.32
CA ILE A 206 5.31 -7.74 -9.22
C ILE A 206 6.27 -8.31 -10.28
N HIS A 207 6.37 -7.70 -11.47
CA HIS A 207 7.37 -8.09 -12.48
C HIS A 207 8.80 -7.84 -11.98
N ARG A 208 9.08 -6.65 -11.42
CA ARG A 208 10.35 -6.32 -10.77
C ARG A 208 10.72 -7.35 -9.69
N LEU A 209 9.79 -7.60 -8.77
CA LEU A 209 9.97 -8.54 -7.66
C LEU A 209 10.14 -10.00 -8.09
N ALA A 210 9.54 -10.43 -9.20
CA ALA A 210 9.52 -11.84 -9.62
C ALA A 210 10.58 -12.19 -10.68
N VAL A 211 10.94 -11.25 -11.56
CA VAL A 211 11.72 -11.50 -12.78
C VAL A 211 13.03 -10.71 -12.81
N GLU A 212 13.01 -9.41 -12.47
CA GLU A 212 14.21 -8.57 -12.51
C GLU A 212 15.10 -8.80 -11.27
N GLN A 213 14.49 -8.86 -10.10
CA GLN A 213 15.17 -8.99 -8.80
C GLN A 213 15.19 -10.44 -8.27
N CYS A 214 14.40 -11.34 -8.89
CA CYS A 214 14.18 -12.73 -8.44
C CYS A 214 13.85 -12.88 -6.93
N ALA A 215 13.23 -11.85 -6.36
CA ALA A 215 12.98 -11.73 -4.93
C ALA A 215 11.87 -12.70 -4.45
N ILE A 216 10.80 -12.86 -5.24
CA ILE A 216 9.68 -13.76 -4.90
C ILE A 216 9.16 -14.54 -6.10
N HIS A 217 9.35 -15.85 -6.06
CA HIS A 217 8.69 -16.81 -6.94
C HIS A 217 7.16 -16.72 -6.75
N VAL A 218 6.41 -16.43 -7.81
CA VAL A 218 4.95 -16.22 -7.75
C VAL A 218 4.25 -17.56 -7.89
N THR A 219 3.48 -17.97 -6.88
CA THR A 219 2.84 -19.29 -6.83
C THR A 219 1.36 -19.18 -6.52
N ARG A 220 0.60 -20.22 -6.89
CA ARG A 220 -0.81 -20.43 -6.53
C ARG A 220 -1.15 -20.12 -5.06
N ARG A 221 -0.21 -20.38 -4.16
CA ARG A 221 -0.37 -20.18 -2.71
C ARG A 221 -0.01 -18.77 -2.23
N ASN A 222 0.66 -17.92 -3.02
CA ASN A 222 1.07 -16.57 -2.60
C ASN A 222 0.46 -15.42 -3.42
N VAL A 223 0.05 -15.68 -4.66
CA VAL A 223 -0.33 -14.65 -5.65
C VAL A 223 -1.45 -13.73 -5.18
N HIS A 224 -2.53 -14.23 -4.56
CA HIS A 224 -3.64 -13.41 -4.05
C HIS A 224 -3.22 -12.43 -2.95
N ARG A 225 -2.28 -12.83 -2.09
CA ARG A 225 -1.75 -11.99 -1.01
C ARG A 225 -0.74 -10.98 -1.54
N LEU A 226 0.06 -11.39 -2.52
CA LEU A 226 1.03 -10.53 -3.20
C LEU A 226 0.32 -9.42 -3.99
N VAL A 227 -0.72 -9.75 -4.77
CA VAL A 227 -1.49 -8.75 -5.53
C VAL A 227 -2.35 -7.86 -4.64
N LEU A 228 -2.93 -8.37 -3.54
CA LEU A 228 -3.62 -7.52 -2.56
C LEU A 228 -2.68 -6.46 -1.96
N ALA A 229 -1.44 -6.84 -1.64
CA ALA A 229 -0.43 -5.92 -1.13
C ALA A 229 0.04 -4.94 -2.21
N GLY A 230 0.32 -5.42 -3.42
CA GLY A 230 0.75 -4.60 -4.54
C GLY A 230 -0.28 -3.54 -4.92
N LEU A 231 -1.56 -3.90 -5.06
CA LEU A 231 -2.66 -2.95 -5.29
C LEU A 231 -2.77 -1.93 -4.14
N ARG A 232 -2.67 -2.39 -2.89
CA ARG A 232 -2.76 -1.51 -1.72
C ARG A 232 -1.63 -0.48 -1.67
N VAL A 233 -0.41 -0.88 -2.05
CA VAL A 233 0.75 0.01 -2.13
C VAL A 233 0.65 0.93 -3.36
N ALA A 234 0.25 0.40 -4.52
CA ALA A 234 0.09 1.18 -5.76
C ALA A 234 -0.98 2.28 -5.64
N THR A 235 -2.18 1.99 -5.11
CA THR A 235 -3.19 3.02 -4.79
C THR A 235 -2.60 4.11 -3.89
N LYS A 236 -1.86 3.74 -2.84
CA LYS A 236 -1.24 4.72 -1.92
C LYS A 236 -0.09 5.53 -2.52
N ALA A 237 0.47 5.12 -3.66
CA ALA A 237 1.57 5.78 -4.33
C ALA A 237 1.13 6.63 -5.54
N LEU A 238 -0.06 6.35 -6.10
CA LEU A 238 -0.51 6.91 -7.39
C LEU A 238 -1.89 7.58 -7.35
N GLU A 239 -2.67 7.43 -6.27
CA GLU A 239 -4.02 7.99 -6.15
C GLU A 239 -4.13 8.89 -4.92
N ASP A 240 -4.61 10.13 -5.10
CA ASP A 240 -4.79 11.11 -4.02
C ASP A 240 -5.72 10.63 -2.90
N LEU A 241 -6.63 9.71 -3.23
CA LEU A 241 -7.69 9.20 -2.35
C LEU A 241 -7.67 7.66 -2.27
N ALA A 242 -7.10 7.13 -1.19
CA ALA A 242 -7.08 5.70 -0.91
C ALA A 242 -8.29 5.24 -0.08
N TYR A 243 -8.85 4.07 -0.39
CA TYR A 243 -9.93 3.49 0.43
C TYR A 243 -9.49 3.19 1.89
N PRO A 244 -10.42 3.30 2.87
CA PRO A 244 -10.16 2.94 4.27
C PRO A 244 -9.58 1.53 4.41
N HIS A 245 -8.60 1.37 5.30
CA HIS A 245 -7.86 0.11 5.47
C HIS A 245 -8.78 -1.07 5.83
N SER A 246 -9.75 -0.83 6.72
CA SER A 246 -10.81 -1.78 7.09
C SER A 246 -11.66 -2.24 5.91
N LYS A 247 -12.02 -1.33 4.99
CA LYS A 247 -12.76 -1.66 3.76
C LYS A 247 -11.92 -2.58 2.87
N VAL A 248 -10.66 -2.22 2.60
CA VAL A 248 -9.77 -3.02 1.74
C VAL A 248 -9.50 -4.40 2.35
N ALA A 249 -9.28 -4.49 3.67
CA ALA A 249 -9.08 -5.77 4.36
C ALA A 249 -10.33 -6.67 4.26
N LYS A 250 -11.52 -6.12 4.51
CA LYS A 250 -12.81 -6.83 4.40
C LYS A 250 -13.10 -7.32 2.98
N VAL A 251 -12.82 -6.50 1.96
CA VAL A 251 -12.98 -6.90 0.55
C VAL A 251 -11.95 -7.96 0.17
N GLY A 252 -10.68 -7.77 0.53
CA GLY A 252 -9.58 -8.70 0.27
C GLY A 252 -9.64 -10.03 1.05
N GLY A 253 -10.52 -10.15 2.06
CA GLY A 253 -10.71 -11.38 2.83
C GLY A 253 -9.64 -11.63 3.90
N VAL A 254 -9.01 -10.57 4.42
CA VAL A 254 -7.95 -10.62 5.44
C VAL A 254 -8.31 -9.75 6.65
N SER A 255 -7.65 -9.95 7.78
CA SER A 255 -7.76 -9.02 8.92
C SER A 255 -6.95 -7.75 8.68
N GLU A 256 -7.29 -6.64 9.33
CA GLU A 256 -6.58 -5.37 9.17
C GLU A 256 -5.11 -5.47 9.61
N ALA A 257 -4.85 -6.11 10.74
CA ALA A 257 -3.50 -6.42 11.19
C ALA A 257 -2.74 -7.38 10.24
N GLU A 258 -3.41 -8.01 9.28
CA GLU A 258 -2.80 -8.81 8.22
C GLU A 258 -2.55 -8.01 6.94
N LEU A 259 -3.51 -7.17 6.51
CA LEU A 259 -3.31 -6.24 5.41
C LEU A 259 -2.15 -5.29 5.70
N ALA A 260 -2.05 -4.73 6.92
CA ALA A 260 -0.94 -3.90 7.35
C ALA A 260 0.41 -4.64 7.28
N ARG A 261 0.46 -5.92 7.70
CA ARG A 261 1.68 -6.74 7.60
C ARG A 261 2.05 -7.04 6.15
N LEU A 262 1.08 -7.28 5.27
CA LEU A 262 1.29 -7.51 3.84
C LEU A 262 1.78 -6.24 3.14
N GLU A 263 1.16 -5.08 3.40
CA GLU A 263 1.53 -3.76 2.91
C GLU A 263 2.99 -3.42 3.27
N ILE A 264 3.34 -3.52 4.56
CA ILE A 264 4.72 -3.31 5.07
C ILE A 264 5.70 -4.30 4.42
N SER A 265 5.35 -5.58 4.33
CA SER A 265 6.21 -6.60 3.71
C SER A 265 6.48 -6.30 2.24
N PHE A 266 5.51 -5.76 1.51
CA PHE A 266 5.65 -5.45 0.09
C PHE A 266 6.61 -4.28 -0.13
N CYS A 267 6.47 -3.21 0.66
CA CYS A 267 7.40 -2.08 0.59
C CYS A 267 8.85 -2.49 0.89
N PHE A 268 9.07 -3.39 1.86
CA PHE A 268 10.41 -3.92 2.15
C PHE A 268 10.97 -4.82 1.04
N LEU A 269 10.16 -5.64 0.36
CA LEU A 269 10.62 -6.39 -0.81
C LEU A 269 10.97 -5.45 -1.97
N ALA A 270 10.15 -4.42 -2.20
CA ALA A 270 10.32 -3.46 -3.29
C ALA A 270 11.39 -2.38 -3.02
N GLY A 271 12.18 -2.49 -1.95
CA GLY A 271 13.21 -1.50 -1.58
C GLY A 271 12.68 -0.09 -1.29
N PHE A 272 11.35 0.08 -1.13
CA PHE A 272 10.64 1.36 -1.20
C PHE A 272 10.75 2.13 -2.53
N GLU A 273 11.22 1.50 -3.62
CA GLU A 273 11.34 2.08 -4.97
C GLU A 273 9.99 2.12 -5.70
N LEU A 274 9.06 2.90 -5.14
CA LEU A 274 7.64 2.99 -5.54
C LEU A 274 7.34 4.20 -6.44
N VAL A 275 8.37 4.83 -7.03
CA VAL A 275 8.20 5.94 -7.96
C VAL A 275 8.09 5.39 -9.38
N ILE A 276 6.98 5.65 -10.06
CA ILE A 276 6.77 5.30 -11.46
C ILE A 276 6.48 6.57 -12.25
N GLY A 277 7.31 6.86 -13.25
CA GLY A 277 7.04 7.89 -14.27
C GLY A 277 6.14 7.36 -15.39
N GLU A 278 5.44 8.27 -16.08
CA GLU A 278 4.45 7.93 -17.13
C GLU A 278 5.02 6.99 -18.21
N GLU A 279 6.23 7.25 -18.68
CA GLU A 279 6.92 6.46 -19.71
C GLU A 279 7.09 4.98 -19.31
N MET A 280 7.55 4.70 -18.09
CA MET A 280 7.68 3.33 -17.58
C MET A 280 6.32 2.64 -17.47
N LEU A 281 5.26 3.38 -17.12
CA LEU A 281 3.91 2.85 -17.00
C LEU A 281 3.27 2.56 -18.37
N ARG A 282 3.57 3.41 -19.37
CA ARG A 282 3.17 3.24 -20.77
C ARG A 282 3.86 2.03 -21.42
N THR A 283 5.19 1.98 -21.34
CA THR A 283 6.00 0.87 -21.88
C THR A 283 5.62 -0.47 -21.26
N HIS A 284 5.40 -0.53 -19.94
CA HIS A 284 4.94 -1.77 -19.29
C HIS A 284 3.51 -2.16 -19.71
N CYS A 285 2.65 -1.18 -20.00
CA CYS A 285 1.30 -1.43 -20.52
C CYS A 285 1.33 -2.06 -21.92
N GLU A 286 2.20 -1.56 -22.80
CA GLU A 286 2.41 -2.11 -24.16
C GLU A 286 2.92 -3.55 -24.10
N VAL A 287 3.99 -3.79 -23.33
CA VAL A 287 4.55 -5.12 -23.08
C VAL A 287 3.53 -6.11 -22.50
N LEU A 288 2.54 -5.64 -21.73
CA LEU A 288 1.45 -6.48 -21.23
C LEU A 288 0.41 -6.82 -22.32
N LYS A 289 0.06 -5.86 -23.19
CA LYS A 289 -0.83 -6.09 -24.34
C LYS A 289 -0.22 -7.13 -25.28
N GLU A 290 1.04 -6.94 -25.69
CA GLU A 290 1.76 -7.89 -26.56
C GLU A 290 1.77 -9.32 -26.01
N LYS A 291 2.08 -9.47 -24.71
CA LYS A 291 2.09 -10.78 -24.03
C LYS A 291 0.69 -11.41 -23.97
N SER A 292 -0.36 -10.61 -23.80
CA SER A 292 -1.76 -11.05 -23.81
C SER A 292 -2.21 -11.52 -25.19
N ASP A 293 -1.83 -10.80 -26.25
CA ASP A 293 -2.18 -11.15 -27.63
C ASP A 293 -1.45 -12.40 -28.10
N GLU A 294 -0.15 -12.53 -27.80
CA GLU A 294 0.62 -13.73 -28.09
C GLU A 294 0.12 -14.95 -27.30
N ALA A 295 -0.28 -14.80 -26.03
CA ALA A 295 -0.94 -15.87 -25.28
C ALA A 295 -2.27 -16.30 -25.94
N THR A 296 -3.11 -15.34 -26.34
CA THR A 296 -4.38 -15.60 -27.02
C THR A 296 -4.20 -16.32 -28.36
N LYS A 297 -3.17 -15.95 -29.12
CA LYS A 297 -2.82 -16.54 -30.41
C LYS A 297 -2.29 -17.97 -30.27
N ARG A 298 -1.46 -18.23 -29.25
CA ARG A 298 -0.97 -19.59 -28.89
C ARG A 298 -2.10 -20.50 -28.44
N GLN A 299 -3.06 -19.99 -27.66
CA GLN A 299 -4.22 -20.77 -27.24
C GLN A 299 -5.05 -21.19 -28.45
N LYS A 300 -5.40 -20.26 -29.36
CA LYS A 300 -6.13 -20.55 -30.60
C LYS A 300 -5.45 -21.63 -31.45
N ALA A 301 -4.14 -21.51 -31.70
CA ALA A 301 -3.38 -22.50 -32.46
C ALA A 301 -3.29 -23.88 -31.75
N SER A 302 -3.38 -23.90 -30.42
CA SER A 302 -3.44 -25.14 -29.63
C SER A 302 -4.81 -25.81 -29.74
N ASP A 303 -5.89 -25.03 -29.63
CA ASP A 303 -7.27 -25.50 -29.71
C ASP A 303 -7.61 -26.00 -31.12
N GLU A 304 -7.16 -25.29 -32.16
CA GLU A 304 -7.25 -25.68 -33.57
C GLU A 304 -6.55 -27.01 -33.83
N LYS A 305 -5.31 -27.17 -33.36
CA LYS A 305 -4.56 -28.43 -33.48
C LYS A 305 -5.18 -29.59 -32.68
N VAL A 306 -5.83 -29.32 -31.55
CA VAL A 306 -6.61 -30.31 -30.79
C VAL A 306 -7.90 -30.68 -31.55
N LEU A 307 -8.50 -29.75 -32.29
CA LEU A 307 -9.65 -30.04 -33.15
C LEU A 307 -9.25 -30.92 -34.35
N GLU A 308 -8.17 -30.60 -35.05
CA GLU A 308 -7.61 -31.43 -36.12
C GLU A 308 -7.32 -32.86 -35.64
N LEU A 309 -6.62 -33.01 -34.50
CA LEU A 309 -6.31 -34.31 -33.91
C LEU A 309 -7.58 -35.10 -33.53
N ARG A 310 -8.65 -34.43 -33.08
CA ARG A 310 -9.95 -35.08 -32.80
C ARG A 310 -10.68 -35.51 -34.06
N MET A 311 -10.58 -34.74 -35.14
CA MET A 311 -11.18 -35.11 -36.44
C MET A 311 -10.41 -36.25 -37.11
N ALA A 312 -9.07 -36.27 -37.01
CA ALA A 312 -8.24 -37.36 -37.50
C ALA A 312 -8.44 -38.69 -36.74
N ASN A 313 -8.71 -38.63 -35.43
CA ASN A 313 -8.93 -39.82 -34.59
C ASN A 313 -10.38 -40.36 -34.61
N ASN A 314 -11.25 -39.94 -35.55
CA ASN A 314 -12.62 -40.46 -35.66
C ASN A 314 -12.84 -41.28 -36.95
N PRO A 315 -12.35 -42.53 -37.03
CA PRO A 315 -12.43 -43.35 -38.25
C PRO A 315 -13.83 -43.93 -38.54
N ASN A 316 -14.76 -43.90 -37.58
CA ASN A 316 -16.04 -44.61 -37.71
C ASN A 316 -17.20 -43.66 -38.05
N GLY A 317 -17.34 -43.39 -39.35
CA GLY A 317 -18.56 -42.82 -39.94
C GLY A 317 -19.17 -43.75 -40.99
N VAL A 318 -20.38 -44.25 -40.71
CA VAL A 318 -21.29 -44.91 -41.66
C VAL A 318 -20.88 -46.28 -42.24
N GLN A 319 -21.39 -47.37 -41.64
CA GLN A 319 -21.91 -48.52 -42.40
C GLN A 319 -22.86 -49.43 -41.57
N GLU A 320 -24.13 -49.02 -41.47
CA GLU A 320 -25.34 -49.84 -41.20
C GLU A 320 -26.45 -49.09 -41.97
N SER A 321 -26.91 -49.59 -43.14
CA SER A 321 -27.74 -50.78 -43.41
C SER A 321 -29.22 -50.55 -43.11
#